data_AF-A0A4Q3TTN1-F1
#
_entry.id   AF-A0A4Q3TTN1-F1
#
_cell.length_a   1.000
_cell.length_b   1.000
_cell.length_c   1.000
_cell.angle_alpha   90.00
_cell.angle_beta   90.00
_cell.angle_gamma   90.00
#
_symmetry.space_group_name_H-M   'P 1'
#
loop_
_entity.id
_entity.type
_entity.pdbx_description
1 polymer ?
#
loop_
_entity_poly.entity_id
_entity_poly.type
_entity_poly.pdbx_seq_one_letter_code
_entity_poly.pdbx_strand_id
1 'polypeptide(L)'
;VELECVADRWRFRTAPDLAFMMTQEREEPRRLSKAALETLAIIAYHQPVTRAEIESVRGVTISKGTLDLLLEMGFVRLRGRRRTPGRPVTYATTDRFLEHFGLATLYDLPGVQEMKAAGLLDLSLPVGFEVPDPSRASEADDEDGSLPIDDDAPEFAQDFVGETR
;
A
#
# COMPACT_ATOMS: atom_id res chain seq x y z
N VAL A 1 19.89 5.88 35.02
CA VAL A 1 19.05 4.67 34.92
C VAL A 1 18.83 4.19 36.33
N GLU A 2 17.58 3.92 36.70
CA GLU A 2 17.15 3.48 38.04
C GLU A 2 16.41 2.13 37.95
N LEU A 3 16.38 1.39 39.05
CA LEU A 3 15.73 0.08 39.13
C LEU A 3 14.41 0.24 39.89
N GLU A 4 13.29 -0.12 39.27
CA GLU A 4 11.94 0.03 39.84
C GLU A 4 11.26 -1.34 39.91
N CYS A 5 10.62 -1.66 41.04
CA CYS A 5 9.80 -2.85 41.20
C CYS A 5 8.33 -2.50 40.91
N VAL A 6 7.75 -3.14 39.89
CA VAL A 6 6.34 -2.97 39.49
C VAL A 6 5.74 -4.34 39.26
N ALA A 7 4.63 -4.65 39.95
CA ALA A 7 3.95 -5.96 39.88
C ALA A 7 4.91 -7.15 40.07
N ASP A 8 5.67 -7.12 41.17
CA ASP A 8 6.68 -8.12 41.56
C ASP A 8 7.77 -8.39 40.52
N ARG A 9 8.03 -7.44 39.63
CA ARG A 9 9.07 -7.52 38.60
C ARG A 9 9.93 -6.27 38.59
N TRP A 10 11.23 -6.47 38.40
CA TRP A 10 12.20 -5.39 38.31
C TRP A 10 12.38 -4.95 36.87
N ARG A 11 12.33 -3.64 36.63
CA ARG A 11 12.67 -3.03 35.33
C ARG A 11 13.70 -1.93 35.52
N PHE A 12 14.57 -1.76 34.53
CA PHE A 12 15.38 -0.56 34.40
C PHE A 12 14.53 0.55 33.76
N ARG A 13 14.50 1.71 34.40
CA ARG A 13 13.87 2.92 33.88
C ARG A 13 14.93 4.02 33.75
N THR A 14 14.76 4.94 32.81
CA THR A 14 15.52 6.19 32.82
C THR A 14 15.07 7.03 34.01
N ALA A 15 16.01 7.73 34.64
CA ALA A 15 15.70 8.48 35.85
C ALA A 15 14.74 9.64 35.52
N PRO A 16 13.73 9.92 36.37
CA PRO A 16 12.63 10.83 36.06
C PRO A 16 13.08 12.28 35.90
N ASP A 17 14.21 12.65 36.50
CA ASP A 17 14.91 13.91 36.30
C ASP A 17 15.48 14.07 34.89
N LEU A 18 15.72 12.98 34.14
CA LEU A 18 16.07 13.02 32.72
C LEU A 18 14.85 13.03 31.78
N ALA A 19 13.62 13.00 32.30
CA ALA A 19 12.42 12.89 31.47
C ALA A 19 12.31 14.02 30.42
N PHE A 20 12.73 15.23 30.77
CA PHE A 20 12.72 16.39 29.85
C PHE A 20 13.71 16.23 28.67
N MET A 21 14.79 15.45 28.83
CA MET A 21 15.73 15.12 27.74
C MET A 21 15.26 13.93 26.90
N MET A 22 14.25 13.19 27.38
CA MET A 22 13.73 11.99 26.74
C MET A 22 12.49 12.26 25.88
N THR A 23 11.94 13.47 25.94
CA THR A 23 10.89 13.93 25.01
C THR A 23 11.55 14.31 23.69
N GLN A 24 11.67 13.35 22.79
CA GLN A 24 11.99 13.62 21.39
C GLN A 24 10.65 13.80 20.66
N GLU A 25 10.32 15.03 20.26
CA GLU A 25 9.26 15.26 19.28
C GLU A 25 9.70 14.60 17.98
N ARG A 26 9.20 13.38 17.74
CA ARG A 26 9.26 12.76 16.43
C ARG A 26 7.99 13.17 15.71
N GLU A 27 8.15 13.95 14.65
CA GLU A 27 7.12 13.97 13.60
C GLU A 27 6.87 12.52 13.18
N GLU A 28 5.64 12.05 13.35
CA GLU A 28 5.29 10.72 12.89
C GLU A 28 5.36 10.75 11.35
N PRO A 29 6.30 10.00 10.74
CA PRO A 29 6.46 10.06 9.29
C PRO A 29 5.16 9.58 8.67
N ARG A 30 4.60 10.37 7.76
CA ARG A 30 3.37 10.03 7.04
C ARG A 30 3.52 8.63 6.46
N ARG A 31 2.69 7.70 6.96
CA ARG A 31 2.74 6.30 6.52
C ARG A 31 2.39 6.23 5.04
N LEU A 32 3.19 5.50 4.29
CA LEU A 32 2.89 5.18 2.90
C LEU A 32 1.56 4.43 2.81
N SER A 33 0.69 4.84 1.88
CA SER A 33 -0.49 4.06 1.54
C SER A 33 -0.07 2.72 0.93
N LYS A 34 -0.96 1.72 0.97
CA LYS A 34 -0.71 0.41 0.37
C LYS A 34 -0.32 0.52 -1.11
N ALA A 35 -1.04 1.33 -1.88
CA ALA A 35 -0.76 1.56 -3.30
C ALA A 35 0.62 2.21 -3.55
N ALA A 36 1.04 3.12 -2.66
CA ALA A 36 2.37 3.74 -2.76
C ALA A 36 3.47 2.74 -2.41
N LEU A 37 3.25 1.88 -1.41
CA LEU A 37 4.19 0.83 -1.03
C LEU A 37 4.33 -0.24 -2.13
N GLU A 38 3.23 -0.65 -2.77
CA GLU A 38 3.25 -1.53 -3.94
C GLU A 38 4.06 -0.92 -5.09
N THR A 39 3.81 0.37 -5.39
CA THR A 39 4.55 1.10 -6.42
C THR A 39 6.04 1.17 -6.11
N LEU A 40 6.39 1.47 -4.85
CA LEU A 40 7.78 1.51 -4.39
C LEU A 40 8.46 0.14 -4.52
N ALA A 41 7.77 -0.94 -4.13
CA ALA A 41 8.29 -2.29 -4.26
C ALA A 41 8.59 -2.65 -5.72
N ILE A 42 7.68 -2.35 -6.65
CA ILE A 42 7.91 -2.60 -8.08
C ILE A 42 9.14 -1.85 -8.58
N ILE A 43 9.32 -0.58 -8.17
CA ILE A 43 10.52 0.19 -8.55
C ILE A 43 11.78 -0.47 -7.98
N ALA A 44 11.77 -0.90 -6.72
CA ALA A 44 12.91 -1.53 -6.07
C ALA A 44 13.35 -2.83 -6.77
N TYR A 45 12.40 -3.68 -7.16
CA TYR A 45 12.69 -4.97 -7.81
C TYR A 45 12.94 -4.87 -9.32
N HIS A 46 12.39 -3.87 -10.02
CA HIS A 46 12.43 -3.79 -11.48
C HIS A 46 13.19 -2.58 -12.06
N GLN A 47 13.87 -1.79 -11.23
CA GLN A 47 14.63 -0.65 -11.74
C GLN A 47 15.73 -1.04 -12.75
N PRO A 48 15.93 -0.27 -13.84
CA PRO A 48 15.25 0.98 -14.18
C PRO A 48 13.90 0.74 -14.84
N VAL A 49 12.83 1.30 -14.27
CA VAL A 49 11.45 1.04 -14.71
C VAL A 49 10.71 2.32 -15.11
N THR A 50 9.88 2.25 -16.13
CA THR A 50 9.04 3.37 -16.59
C THR A 50 7.65 3.34 -15.94
N ARG A 51 6.93 4.48 -15.95
CA ARG A 51 5.56 4.55 -15.43
C ARG A 51 4.64 3.48 -16.02
N ALA A 52 4.69 3.29 -17.34
CA ALA A 52 3.85 2.32 -18.04
C ALA A 52 4.15 0.87 -17.63
N GLU A 53 5.42 0.54 -17.38
CA GLU A 53 5.80 -0.79 -16.87
C GLU A 53 5.31 -1.01 -15.44
N ILE A 54 5.38 0.01 -14.59
CA ILE A 54 4.84 -0.09 -13.23
C ILE A 54 3.32 -0.36 -13.30
N GLU A 55 2.59 0.39 -14.11
CA GLU A 55 1.14 0.20 -14.31
C GLU A 55 0.83 -1.20 -14.87
N SER A 56 1.65 -1.69 -15.82
CA SER A 56 1.53 -3.04 -16.37
C SER A 56 1.73 -4.13 -15.32
N VAL A 57 2.67 -3.96 -14.37
CA VAL A 57 2.91 -4.94 -13.30
C VAL A 57 1.81 -4.87 -12.25
N ARG A 58 1.30 -3.68 -11.92
CA ARG A 58 0.18 -3.51 -10.96
C ARG A 58 -1.16 -3.95 -11.51
N GLY A 59 -1.32 -4.00 -12.83
CA GLY A 59 -2.60 -4.25 -13.50
C GLY A 59 -3.60 -3.10 -13.38
N VAL A 60 -3.22 -1.98 -12.77
CA VAL A 60 -4.06 -0.79 -12.58
C VAL A 60 -3.24 0.48 -12.75
N THR A 61 -3.90 1.56 -13.20
CA THR A 61 -3.30 2.88 -13.33
C THR A 61 -2.80 3.39 -11.98
N ILE A 62 -1.63 4.03 -11.96
CA ILE A 62 -1.10 4.65 -10.75
C ILE A 62 -1.86 5.95 -10.48
N SER A 63 -2.36 6.11 -9.25
CA SER A 63 -3.02 7.35 -8.85
C SER A 63 -2.12 8.57 -9.07
N LYS A 64 -2.75 9.68 -9.47
CA LYS A 64 -2.06 10.95 -9.67
C LYS A 64 -1.35 11.34 -8.36
N GLY A 65 -0.07 11.69 -8.44
CA GLY A 65 0.72 12.10 -7.28
C GLY A 65 1.48 11.00 -6.54
N THR A 66 1.23 9.70 -6.77
CA THR A 66 1.97 8.63 -6.04
C THR A 66 3.46 8.65 -6.35
N LEU A 67 3.84 8.80 -7.63
CA LEU A 67 5.26 8.92 -8.00
C LEU A 67 5.87 10.22 -7.48
N ASP A 68 5.11 11.31 -7.48
CA ASP A 68 5.57 12.61 -6.97
C ASP A 68 5.83 12.54 -5.46
N LEU A 69 4.95 11.88 -4.71
CA LEU A 69 5.13 11.61 -3.29
C LEU A 69 6.40 10.79 -3.01
N LEU A 70 6.65 9.73 -3.78
CA LEU A 70 7.85 8.90 -3.63
C LEU A 70 9.14 9.67 -3.98
N LEU A 71 9.07 10.59 -4.93
CA LEU A 71 10.16 11.52 -5.26
C LEU A 71 10.38 12.54 -4.14
N GLU A 72 9.31 13.11 -3.58
CA GLU A 72 9.35 14.11 -2.52
C GLU A 72 9.92 13.53 -1.21
N MET A 73 9.50 12.33 -0.82
CA MET A 73 10.10 11.61 0.30
C MET A 73 11.53 11.13 0.00
N GLY A 74 11.99 11.25 -1.25
CA GLY A 74 13.33 10.90 -1.65
C GLY A 74 13.62 9.41 -1.65
N PHE A 75 12.61 8.53 -1.67
CA PHE A 75 12.80 7.09 -1.82
C PHE A 75 13.10 6.68 -3.26
N VAL A 76 12.65 7.48 -4.21
CA VAL A 76 12.81 7.25 -5.65
C VAL A 76 13.46 8.48 -6.28
N ARG A 77 14.17 8.27 -7.39
CA ARG A 77 14.75 9.32 -8.24
C ARG A 77 14.56 8.99 -9.72
N LEU A 78 14.75 10.00 -10.54
CA LEU A 78 14.85 9.84 -12.00
C LEU A 78 16.22 9.25 -12.34
N ARG A 79 16.26 8.16 -13.12
CA ARG A 79 17.52 7.51 -13.55
C ARG A 79 17.90 7.82 -14.99
N GLY A 80 16.97 8.34 -15.80
CA GLY A 80 17.20 8.63 -17.21
C GLY A 80 15.96 8.43 -18.06
N ARG A 81 16.16 8.26 -19.37
CA ARG A 81 15.10 7.99 -20.35
C ARG A 81 15.44 6.76 -21.17
N ARG A 82 14.45 5.92 -21.45
CA ARG A 82 14.66 4.70 -22.24
C ARG A 82 14.77 5.02 -23.74
N ARG A 83 15.55 4.20 -24.46
CA ARG A 83 15.76 4.32 -25.91
C ARG A 83 14.66 3.57 -26.70
N THR A 84 13.41 3.86 -26.37
CA THR A 84 12.21 3.34 -27.04
C THR A 84 11.39 4.51 -27.60
N PRO A 85 10.42 4.27 -28.50
CA PRO A 85 9.50 5.31 -28.95
C PRO A 85 8.88 6.08 -27.77
N GLY A 86 8.80 7.41 -27.87
CA GLY A 86 8.34 8.29 -26.79
C GLY A 86 9.38 8.63 -25.71
N ARG A 87 10.52 7.92 -25.66
CA ARG A 87 11.63 8.12 -24.71
C ARG A 87 11.15 8.38 -23.26
N PRO A 88 10.37 7.44 -22.69
CA PRO A 88 9.80 7.59 -21.36
C PRO A 88 10.89 7.67 -20.29
N VAL A 89 10.58 8.40 -19.22
CA VAL A 89 11.42 8.52 -18.04
C VAL A 89 11.44 7.21 -17.26
N THR A 90 12.61 6.86 -16.72
CA THR A 90 12.81 5.70 -15.86
C THR A 90 13.10 6.12 -14.42
N TYR A 91 12.57 5.36 -13.48
CA TYR A 91 12.71 5.53 -12.03
C TYR A 91 13.65 4.49 -11.43
N ALA A 92 14.28 4.86 -10.32
CA ALA A 92 15.14 4.01 -9.51
C ALA A 92 15.06 4.44 -8.04
N THR A 93 15.35 3.55 -7.10
CA THR A 93 15.52 3.85 -5.68
C THR A 93 16.77 4.68 -5.41
N THR A 94 16.81 5.25 -4.21
CA THR A 94 17.89 6.10 -3.69
C THR A 94 18.57 5.42 -2.50
N ASP A 95 19.65 6.03 -1.99
CA ASP A 95 20.31 5.54 -0.77
C ASP A 95 19.42 5.70 0.46
N ARG A 96 18.56 6.74 0.49
CA ARG A 96 17.55 6.93 1.55
C ARG A 96 16.58 5.75 1.65
N PHE A 97 16.25 5.12 0.52
CA PHE A 97 15.46 3.88 0.54
C PHE A 97 16.21 2.78 1.30
N LEU A 98 17.49 2.55 0.99
CA LEU A 98 18.31 1.54 1.66
C LEU A 98 18.41 1.80 3.16
N GLU A 99 18.68 3.05 3.55
CA GLU A 99 18.75 3.48 4.95
C GLU A 99 17.43 3.23 5.69
N HIS A 100 16.29 3.58 5.06
CA HIS A 100 14.98 3.43 5.68
C HIS A 100 14.59 1.97 5.90
N PHE A 101 14.96 1.07 4.98
CA PHE A 101 14.68 -0.36 5.08
C PHE A 101 15.80 -1.17 5.75
N GLY A 102 16.88 -0.51 6.18
CA GLY A 102 18.01 -1.17 6.84
C GLY A 102 18.79 -2.13 5.95
N LEU A 103 18.87 -1.84 4.65
CA LEU A 103 19.55 -2.66 3.64
C LEU A 103 20.95 -2.10 3.35
N ALA A 104 21.95 -2.96 3.19
CA ALA A 104 23.28 -2.51 2.75
C ALA A 104 23.30 -2.34 1.23
N THR A 105 22.61 -3.22 0.51
CA THR A 105 22.49 -3.19 -0.94
C THR A 105 21.09 -3.63 -1.39
N LEU A 106 20.76 -3.37 -2.65
CA LEU A 106 19.51 -3.86 -3.23
C LEU A 106 19.46 -5.38 -3.40
N TYR A 107 20.61 -6.07 -3.35
CA TYR A 107 20.66 -7.52 -3.39
C TYR A 107 20.19 -8.16 -2.09
N ASP A 108 20.08 -7.38 -1.01
CA ASP A 108 19.57 -7.83 0.29
C ASP A 108 18.04 -7.84 0.32
N LEU A 109 17.38 -7.38 -0.76
CA LEU A 109 15.93 -7.52 -0.89
C LEU A 109 15.56 -9.00 -1.04
N PRO A 110 14.52 -9.48 -0.32
CA PRO A 110 14.17 -10.88 -0.32
C PRO A 110 13.85 -11.37 -1.73
N GLY A 111 14.47 -12.47 -2.12
CA GLY A 111 14.21 -13.08 -3.42
C GLY A 111 12.81 -13.69 -3.50
N VAL A 112 12.32 -13.95 -4.72
CA VAL A 112 11.01 -14.61 -4.93
C VAL A 112 10.93 -15.96 -4.19
N GLN A 113 12.03 -16.70 -4.11
CA GLN A 113 12.07 -17.98 -3.41
C GLN A 113 12.01 -17.83 -1.89
N GLU A 114 12.65 -16.81 -1.33
CA GLU A 114 12.60 -16.50 0.10
C GLU A 114 11.22 -15.99 0.51
N MET A 115 10.59 -15.17 -0.34
CA MET A 115 9.20 -14.74 -0.14
C MET A 115 8.20 -15.92 -0.19
N LYS A 116 8.44 -16.92 -1.05
CA LYS A 116 7.67 -18.17 -1.05
C LYS A 116 7.92 -19.01 0.20
N ALA A 117 9.18 -19.19 0.59
CA ALA A 117 9.55 -19.95 1.78
C ALA A 117 9.03 -19.32 3.08
N ALA A 118 8.92 -17.99 3.12
CA ALA A 118 8.31 -17.23 4.21
C ALA A 118 6.76 -17.28 4.21
N GLY A 119 6.13 -18.00 3.26
CA GLY A 119 4.68 -18.07 3.10
C GLY A 119 4.03 -16.76 2.63
N LEU A 120 4.82 -15.78 2.21
CA LEU A 120 4.34 -14.44 1.84
C LEU A 120 3.75 -14.38 0.43
N LEU A 121 4.11 -15.35 -0.43
CA LEU A 121 3.63 -15.48 -1.81
C LEU A 121 2.72 -16.69 -2.02
N ASP A 122 2.49 -17.51 -1.00
CA ASP A 122 1.59 -18.66 -1.12
C ASP A 122 0.13 -18.17 -1.06
N LEU A 123 -0.51 -18.12 -2.23
CA LEU A 123 -1.94 -17.91 -2.41
C LEU A 123 -2.75 -19.17 -2.11
N SER A 124 -2.21 -20.14 -1.35
CA SER A 124 -2.96 -21.31 -0.91
C SER A 124 -4.16 -20.86 -0.08
N LEU A 125 -5.27 -20.69 -0.78
CA LEU A 125 -6.59 -20.56 -0.22
C LEU A 125 -6.77 -21.75 0.73
N PRO A 126 -7.19 -21.53 1.99
CA PRO A 126 -7.44 -22.62 2.91
C PRO A 126 -8.44 -23.59 2.26
N VAL A 127 -8.24 -24.89 2.49
CA VAL A 127 -9.09 -25.94 1.94
C VAL A 127 -10.55 -25.65 2.34
N GLY A 128 -11.41 -25.36 1.37
CA GLY A 128 -12.80 -24.95 1.60
C GLY A 128 -13.11 -23.45 1.43
N PHE A 129 -12.14 -22.62 1.05
CA PHE A 129 -12.41 -21.23 0.66
C PHE A 129 -12.91 -21.17 -0.79
N GLU A 130 -14.22 -21.05 -0.97
CA GLU A 130 -14.83 -20.71 -2.26
C GLU A 130 -14.74 -19.21 -2.50
N VAL A 131 -14.11 -18.81 -3.60
CA VAL A 131 -14.17 -17.42 -4.08
C VAL A 131 -15.59 -17.19 -4.61
N PRO A 132 -16.38 -16.27 -4.03
CA PRO A 132 -17.71 -15.97 -4.53
C PRO A 132 -17.59 -15.49 -5.98
N ASP A 133 -18.25 -16.19 -6.89
CA ASP A 133 -18.27 -15.83 -8.29
C ASP A 133 -19.26 -14.67 -8.49
N PRO A 134 -18.81 -13.44 -8.80
CA PRO A 134 -19.71 -12.31 -9.00
C PRO A 134 -20.62 -12.48 -10.21
N SER A 135 -20.32 -13.41 -11.12
CA SER A 135 -21.19 -13.73 -12.26
C SER A 135 -22.35 -14.67 -11.92
N ARG A 136 -22.32 -15.37 -10.78
CA ARG A 136 -23.44 -16.20 -10.29
C ARG A 136 -24.50 -15.41 -9.51
N ALA A 137 -24.22 -14.16 -9.14
CA ALA A 137 -25.15 -13.30 -8.43
C ALA A 137 -26.33 -12.81 -9.30
N SER A 138 -26.31 -13.04 -10.61
CA SER A 138 -27.39 -12.69 -11.54
C SER A 138 -28.30 -13.85 -11.94
N GLU A 139 -28.08 -15.07 -11.43
CA GLU A 139 -28.84 -16.27 -11.82
C GLU A 139 -29.68 -16.86 -10.68
N ALA A 140 -29.80 -16.18 -9.55
CA ALA A 140 -30.60 -16.62 -8.42
C ALA A 140 -31.58 -15.52 -8.00
N ASP A 141 -32.61 -15.28 -8.82
CA ASP A 141 -33.83 -14.55 -8.42
C ASP A 141 -35.02 -14.80 -9.39
N ASP A 142 -35.19 -16.04 -9.90
CA ASP A 142 -36.32 -16.37 -10.79
C ASP A 142 -37.39 -17.31 -10.19
N GLU A 143 -37.31 -17.73 -8.92
CA GLU A 143 -38.39 -18.51 -8.30
C GLU A 143 -38.78 -18.00 -6.90
N ASP A 144 -39.93 -17.31 -6.90
CA ASP A 144 -40.85 -17.00 -5.80
C ASP A 144 -40.42 -15.96 -4.75
N GLY A 145 -40.68 -14.71 -5.09
CA GLY A 145 -40.59 -13.57 -4.18
C GLY A 145 -41.43 -12.40 -4.65
N SER A 146 -42.69 -12.64 -5.05
CA SER A 146 -43.65 -11.54 -5.24
C SER A 146 -43.94 -10.90 -3.88
N LEU A 147 -43.10 -9.96 -3.46
CA LEU A 147 -43.45 -9.01 -2.41
C LEU A 147 -44.60 -8.16 -2.94
N PRO A 148 -45.72 -8.03 -2.20
CA PRO A 148 -46.77 -7.09 -2.58
C PRO A 148 -46.14 -5.70 -2.63
N ILE A 149 -46.18 -5.07 -3.80
CA ILE A 149 -45.89 -3.65 -3.93
C ILE A 149 -47.08 -2.96 -3.26
N ASP A 150 -46.94 -2.59 -1.99
CA ASP A 150 -47.84 -1.61 -1.38
C ASP A 150 -47.63 -0.29 -2.12
N ASP A 151 -48.70 0.21 -2.72
CA ASP A 151 -48.78 1.38 -3.62
C ASP A 151 -48.55 2.72 -2.91
N ASP A 152 -47.83 2.72 -1.77
CA ASP A 152 -47.74 3.84 -0.84
C ASP A 152 -46.33 4.02 -0.23
N ALA A 153 -45.28 3.82 -1.03
CA ALA A 153 -43.91 4.18 -0.67
C ALA A 153 -43.47 5.49 -1.37
N PRO A 154 -42.84 6.44 -0.64
CA PRO A 154 -42.65 7.81 -1.11
C PRO A 154 -41.63 7.90 -2.26
N GLU A 155 -41.95 8.75 -3.23
CA GLU A 155 -41.11 9.14 -4.37
C GLU A 155 -39.74 9.62 -3.88
N PHE A 156 -38.68 8.85 -4.18
CA PHE A 156 -37.31 9.28 -3.94
C PHE A 156 -36.98 10.42 -4.93
N ALA A 157 -37.11 11.66 -4.46
CA ALA A 157 -36.74 12.85 -5.23
C ALA A 157 -35.25 12.79 -5.62
N GLN A 158 -34.98 12.58 -6.90
CA GLN A 158 -33.64 12.76 -7.47
C GLN A 158 -33.43 14.25 -7.77
N ASP A 159 -33.01 15.00 -6.76
CA ASP A 159 -32.57 16.37 -6.95
C ASP A 159 -31.07 16.43 -7.31
N PHE A 160 -30.85 16.81 -8.56
CA PHE A 160 -29.87 17.81 -9.02
C PHE A 160 -28.37 17.56 -8.85
N VAL A 161 -27.66 17.41 -9.98
CA VAL A 161 -26.62 18.39 -10.37
C VAL A 161 -26.67 18.58 -11.90
N GLY A 162 -27.15 19.75 -12.32
CA GLY A 162 -27.22 20.13 -13.73
C GLY A 162 -25.84 20.40 -14.35
N GLU A 163 -25.71 20.02 -15.63
CA GLU A 163 -24.71 20.56 -16.54
C GLU A 163 -24.90 22.08 -16.65
N THR A 164 -23.84 22.83 -16.38
CA THR A 164 -23.74 24.22 -16.85
C THR A 164 -22.80 24.24 -18.05
N ARG A 165 -23.34 24.80 -19.14
CA ARG A 165 -22.70 25.09 -20.42
C ARG A 165 -21.49 26.02 -20.31
#